data_AF-A0A7D4Y2K5-F1
#
_entry.id   AF-A0A7D4Y2K5-F1
#
_cell.length_a   1.000
_cell.length_b   1.000
_cell.length_c   1.000
_cell.angle_alpha   90.00
_cell.angle_beta   90.00
_cell.angle_gamma   90.00
#
_symmetry.space_group_name_H-M   'P 1'
#
loop_
_entity.id
_entity.type
_entity.pdbx_description
1 polymer ?
#
loop_
_entity_poly.entity_id
_entity_poly.type
_entity_poly.pdbx_seq_one_letter_code
_entity_poly.pdbx_strand_id
1 'polypeptide(L)'
;MAVSHEHSRVTDGTVVDRVQHLANAANPAFAAGSLLVPLAFFGASLLLSSTELLFYTHVVAGAVWFGFALIFPAIIGPTLGGLGEEASAAVTTTLVPKAVFFLVGFSLTTVVSGTVLLTPGLGLGYGFAGTWSGLALALGWGLFAFGLAVPHRLQLSAYYETLSSDPDASRLEAIEKKNLVVGLFEAATMLGIIVLMTGFRLGV
;
A
#
# COMPACT_ATOMS: atom_id res chain seq x y z
N MET A 1 -25.80 -6.23 -37.04
CA MET A 1 -25.25 -7.15 -36.02
C MET A 1 -24.99 -6.32 -34.78
N ALA A 2 -25.87 -6.42 -33.78
CA ALA A 2 -25.71 -5.74 -32.52
C ALA A 2 -24.70 -6.52 -31.68
N VAL A 3 -23.54 -5.93 -31.41
CA VAL A 3 -22.58 -6.47 -30.45
C VAL A 3 -23.18 -6.22 -29.07
N SER A 4 -23.62 -7.29 -28.42
CA SER A 4 -24.07 -7.26 -27.03
C SER A 4 -22.94 -6.75 -26.16
N HIS A 5 -23.08 -5.52 -25.66
CA HIS A 5 -22.18 -4.94 -24.66
C HIS A 5 -22.35 -5.68 -23.34
N GLU A 6 -21.59 -6.76 -23.19
CA GLU A 6 -21.45 -7.51 -21.95
C GLU A 6 -20.50 -6.77 -20.98
N HIS A 7 -20.73 -5.48 -20.76
CA HIS A 7 -20.07 -4.69 -19.71
C HIS A 7 -20.97 -4.67 -18.46
N SER A 8 -21.35 -5.87 -18.01
CA SER A 8 -22.11 -6.04 -16.77
C SER A 8 -21.21 -5.71 -15.58
N ARG A 9 -21.40 -4.51 -15.02
CA ARG A 9 -20.99 -4.00 -13.70
C ARG A 9 -20.00 -4.87 -12.92
N VAL A 10 -18.70 -4.57 -13.04
CA VAL A 10 -17.67 -5.06 -12.09
C VAL A 10 -17.99 -4.61 -10.64
N THR A 11 -18.88 -3.62 -10.46
CA THR A 11 -19.37 -3.14 -9.17
C THR A 11 -20.31 -4.11 -8.43
N ASP A 12 -20.96 -5.06 -9.12
CA ASP A 12 -22.03 -5.91 -8.55
C ASP A 12 -21.52 -7.27 -8.02
N GLY A 13 -20.22 -7.56 -8.22
CA GLY A 13 -19.58 -8.80 -7.74
C GLY A 13 -19.26 -8.81 -6.24
N THR A 14 -18.93 -9.98 -5.72
CA THR A 14 -18.43 -10.15 -4.35
C THR A 14 -17.05 -9.48 -4.17
N VAL A 15 -16.57 -9.34 -2.92
CA VAL A 15 -15.22 -8.82 -2.66
C VAL A 15 -14.16 -9.67 -3.37
N VAL A 16 -14.36 -10.98 -3.42
CA VAL A 16 -13.45 -11.93 -4.08
C VAL A 16 -13.39 -11.66 -5.58
N ASP A 17 -14.55 -11.45 -6.23
CA ASP A 17 -14.61 -11.16 -7.66
C ASP A 17 -13.86 -9.87 -8.01
N ARG A 18 -13.98 -8.83 -7.18
CA ARG A 18 -13.24 -7.57 -7.34
C ARG A 18 -11.73 -7.75 -7.18
N VAL A 19 -11.30 -8.54 -6.19
CA VAL A 19 -9.87 -8.84 -6.00
C VAL A 19 -9.32 -9.65 -7.17
N GLN A 20 -10.07 -10.62 -7.67
CA GLN A 20 -9.65 -11.46 -8.79
C GLN A 20 -9.59 -10.68 -10.11
N HIS A 21 -10.58 -9.81 -10.36
CA HIS A 21 -10.54 -8.87 -11.47
C HIS A 21 -9.30 -7.98 -11.41
N LEU A 22 -9.01 -7.41 -10.24
CA LEU A 22 -7.82 -6.58 -10.05
C LEU A 22 -6.51 -7.37 -10.23
N ALA A 23 -6.45 -8.61 -9.75
CA ALA A 23 -5.29 -9.49 -9.92
C ALA A 23 -5.03 -9.79 -11.40
N ASN A 24 -6.10 -10.03 -12.17
CA ASN A 24 -6.00 -10.21 -13.61
C ASN A 24 -5.47 -8.94 -14.29
N ALA A 25 -5.98 -7.77 -13.93
CA ALA A 25 -5.51 -6.48 -14.45
C ALA A 25 -4.04 -6.19 -14.07
N ALA A 26 -3.60 -6.63 -12.89
CA ALA A 26 -2.23 -6.44 -12.42
C ALA A 26 -1.21 -7.41 -13.03
N ASN A 27 -1.65 -8.48 -13.72
CA ASN A 27 -0.96 -9.76 -13.90
C ASN A 27 -0.97 -10.60 -12.60
N PRO A 28 -1.64 -11.77 -12.57
CA PRO A 28 -1.75 -12.61 -11.38
C PRO A 28 -0.40 -13.04 -10.78
N ALA A 29 0.61 -13.30 -11.63
CA ALA A 29 1.94 -13.65 -11.15
C ALA A 29 2.62 -12.48 -10.44
N PHE A 30 2.43 -11.25 -10.94
CA PHE A 30 2.92 -10.04 -10.29
C PHE A 30 2.18 -9.79 -8.96
N ALA A 31 0.85 -9.94 -8.96
CA ALA A 31 0.04 -9.78 -7.75
C ALA A 31 0.46 -10.78 -6.67
N ALA A 32 0.62 -12.07 -7.02
CA ALA A 32 1.11 -13.10 -6.11
C ALA A 32 2.53 -12.80 -5.63
N GLY A 33 3.45 -12.47 -6.55
CA GLY A 33 4.84 -12.14 -6.21
C GLY A 33 4.97 -10.96 -5.24
N SER A 34 4.14 -9.93 -5.43
CA SER A 34 4.11 -8.73 -4.57
C SER A 34 3.77 -9.05 -3.11
N LEU A 35 2.98 -10.11 -2.85
CA LEU A 35 2.67 -10.57 -1.50
C LEU A 35 3.68 -11.62 -1.02
N LEU A 36 3.93 -12.63 -1.85
CA LEU A 36 4.69 -13.82 -1.45
C LEU A 36 6.17 -13.52 -1.24
N VAL A 37 6.80 -12.66 -2.05
CA VAL A 37 8.23 -12.36 -1.94
C VAL A 37 8.56 -11.71 -0.59
N PRO A 38 7.96 -10.57 -0.19
CA PRO A 38 8.31 -9.95 1.09
C PRO A 38 7.90 -10.83 2.29
N LEU A 39 6.78 -11.55 2.20
CA LEU A 39 6.37 -12.51 3.24
C LEU A 39 7.31 -13.73 3.33
N ALA A 40 7.91 -14.17 2.23
CA ALA A 40 8.90 -15.24 2.25
C ALA A 40 10.17 -14.83 2.97
N PHE A 41 10.66 -13.60 2.79
CA PHE A 41 11.78 -13.06 3.57
C PHE A 41 11.45 -12.96 5.06
N PHE A 42 10.24 -12.51 5.39
CA PHE A 42 9.75 -12.52 6.77
C PHE A 42 9.73 -13.95 7.33
N GLY A 43 9.13 -14.91 6.62
CA GLY A 43 9.09 -16.32 7.03
C GLY A 43 10.49 -16.93 7.18
N ALA A 44 11.41 -16.65 6.25
CA ALA A 44 12.79 -17.07 6.33
C ALA A 44 13.49 -16.52 7.58
N SER A 45 13.22 -15.26 7.94
CA SER A 45 13.74 -14.65 9.18
C SER A 45 13.32 -15.43 10.43
N LEU A 46 12.07 -15.90 10.47
CA LEU A 46 11.56 -16.71 11.58
C LEU A 46 12.16 -18.12 11.59
N LEU A 47 12.19 -18.79 10.44
CA LEU A 47 12.72 -20.15 10.31
C LEU A 47 14.20 -20.24 10.68
N LEU A 48 14.97 -19.22 10.31
CA LEU A 48 16.39 -19.11 10.62
C LEU A 48 16.66 -18.53 12.01
N SER A 49 15.61 -18.08 12.71
CA SER A 49 15.73 -17.36 13.99
C SER A 49 16.75 -16.21 13.92
N SER A 50 16.73 -15.45 12.82
CA SER A 50 17.68 -14.36 12.57
C SER A 50 17.02 -13.00 12.79
N THR A 51 17.35 -12.38 13.93
CA THR A 51 16.92 -11.01 14.25
C THR A 51 17.46 -10.00 13.24
N GLU A 52 18.67 -10.21 12.72
CA GLU A 52 19.28 -9.35 11.71
C GLU A 52 18.50 -9.40 10.39
N LEU A 53 18.18 -10.61 9.90
CA LEU A 53 17.38 -10.77 8.68
C LEU A 53 15.98 -10.19 8.86
N LEU A 54 15.38 -10.38 10.04
CA LEU A 54 14.07 -9.80 10.37
C LEU A 54 14.12 -8.27 10.37
N PHE A 55 15.17 -7.68 10.95
CA PHE A 55 15.38 -6.23 10.98
C PHE A 55 15.52 -5.66 9.57
N TYR A 56 16.37 -6.25 8.72
CA TYR A 56 16.51 -5.78 7.35
C TYR A 56 15.24 -5.99 6.52
N THR A 57 14.54 -7.11 6.72
CA THR A 57 13.23 -7.33 6.08
C THR A 57 12.25 -6.24 6.46
N HIS A 58 12.18 -5.86 7.74
CA HIS A 58 11.34 -4.76 8.22
C HIS A 58 11.73 -3.42 7.60
N VAL A 59 13.01 -3.05 7.65
CA VAL A 59 13.50 -1.77 7.14
C VAL A 59 13.30 -1.65 5.64
N VAL A 60 13.62 -2.68 4.87
CA VAL A 60 13.42 -2.69 3.42
C VAL A 60 11.93 -2.62 3.09
N ALA A 61 11.10 -3.42 3.75
CA ALA A 61 9.66 -3.40 3.49
C ALA A 61 9.04 -2.04 3.81
N GLY A 62 9.43 -1.45 4.95
CA GLY A 62 8.98 -0.13 5.39
C GLY A 62 9.48 0.98 4.49
N ALA A 63 10.73 0.93 4.03
CA ALA A 63 11.29 1.92 3.10
C ALA A 63 10.56 1.89 1.74
N VAL A 64 10.19 0.71 1.25
CA VAL A 64 9.40 0.58 0.01
C VAL A 64 7.99 1.14 0.19
N TRP A 65 7.31 0.77 1.28
CA TRP A 65 5.98 1.28 1.59
C TRP A 65 5.98 2.82 1.75
N PHE A 66 6.93 3.35 2.51
CA PHE A 66 7.10 4.78 2.70
C PHE A 66 7.47 5.53 1.42
N GLY A 67 8.40 4.96 0.64
CA GLY A 67 8.80 5.52 -0.65
C GLY A 67 7.59 5.67 -1.58
N PHE A 68 6.68 4.70 -1.57
CA PHE A 68 5.44 4.80 -2.34
C PHE A 68 4.50 5.90 -1.82
N ALA A 69 4.44 6.15 -0.51
CA ALA A 69 3.60 7.22 0.04
C ALA A 69 4.12 8.63 -0.27
N LEU A 70 5.44 8.81 -0.44
CA LEU A 70 6.06 10.13 -0.69
C LEU A 70 6.48 10.35 -2.14
N ILE A 71 7.32 9.46 -2.67
CA ILE A 71 7.99 9.64 -3.95
C ILE A 71 6.99 9.50 -5.08
N PHE A 72 6.07 8.55 -4.96
CA PHE A 72 5.11 8.28 -6.02
C PHE A 72 4.16 9.47 -6.24
N PRO A 73 3.47 10.06 -5.24
CA PRO A 73 2.69 11.27 -5.47
C PRO A 73 3.54 12.46 -5.94
N ALA A 74 4.75 12.63 -5.39
CA ALA A 74 5.62 13.77 -5.71
C ALA A 74 6.15 13.75 -7.15
N ILE A 75 6.38 12.56 -7.73
CA ILE A 75 6.94 12.41 -9.08
C ILE A 75 5.85 12.00 -10.08
N ILE A 76 5.10 10.95 -9.78
CA ILE A 76 4.11 10.39 -10.70
C ILE A 76 2.90 11.29 -10.84
N GLY A 77 2.45 11.94 -9.76
CA GLY A 77 1.32 12.88 -9.80
C GLY A 77 1.53 14.01 -10.83
N PRO A 78 2.60 14.82 -10.70
CA PRO A 78 2.92 15.85 -11.69
C PRO A 78 3.19 15.30 -13.09
N THR A 79 3.79 14.11 -13.19
CA THR A 79 4.05 13.47 -14.49
C THR A 79 2.74 13.13 -15.20
N LEU A 80 1.77 12.54 -14.50
CA LEU A 80 0.45 12.22 -15.05
C LEU A 80 -0.34 13.48 -15.41
N GLY A 81 -0.23 14.55 -14.61
CA GLY A 81 -0.85 15.84 -14.91
C GLY A 81 -0.27 16.55 -16.14
N GLY A 82 0.94 16.20 -16.57
CA GLY A 82 1.55 16.69 -17.80
C GLY A 82 1.17 15.91 -19.07
N LEU A 83 0.48 14.77 -18.93
CA LEU A 83 0.05 13.94 -20.06
C LEU A 83 -1.35 14.35 -20.54
N GLY A 84 -1.65 14.09 -21.83
CA GLY A 84 -3.02 14.14 -22.32
C GLY A 84 -3.91 13.09 -21.66
N GLU A 85 -5.23 13.33 -21.64
CA GLU A 85 -6.21 12.49 -20.92
C GLU A 85 -6.10 11.00 -21.26
N GLU A 86 -6.02 10.65 -22.55
CA GLU A 86 -5.90 9.25 -23.00
C GLU A 86 -4.62 8.57 -22.49
N ALA A 87 -3.49 9.28 -22.52
CA ALA A 87 -2.21 8.75 -22.05
C ALA A 87 -2.19 8.60 -20.52
N SER A 88 -2.74 9.57 -19.80
CA SER A 88 -2.88 9.52 -18.34
C SER A 88 -3.78 8.34 -17.91
N ALA A 89 -4.90 8.13 -18.61
CA ALA A 89 -5.79 7.00 -18.38
C ALA A 89 -5.10 5.65 -18.66
N ALA A 90 -4.36 5.53 -19.76
CA ALA A 90 -3.64 4.31 -20.11
C ALA A 90 -2.57 3.93 -19.06
N VAL A 91 -1.82 4.92 -18.55
CA VAL A 91 -0.83 4.70 -17.49
C VAL A 91 -1.54 4.32 -16.19
N THR A 92 -2.56 5.08 -15.79
CA THR A 92 -3.29 4.88 -14.52
C THR A 92 -3.95 3.51 -14.47
N THR A 93 -4.64 3.09 -15.54
CA THR A 93 -5.32 1.78 -15.61
C THR A 93 -4.35 0.60 -15.51
N THR A 94 -3.12 0.76 -15.99
CA THR A 94 -2.08 -0.28 -15.89
C THR A 94 -1.36 -0.27 -14.54
N LEU A 95 -1.17 0.92 -13.96
CA LEU A 95 -0.34 1.14 -12.78
C LEU A 95 -1.10 0.89 -11.47
N VAL A 96 -2.36 1.33 -11.37
CA VAL A 96 -3.16 1.23 -10.15
C VAL A 96 -3.33 -0.21 -9.66
N PRO A 97 -3.71 -1.19 -10.51
CA PRO A 97 -3.84 -2.58 -10.06
C PRO A 97 -2.54 -3.13 -9.46
N LYS A 98 -1.40 -2.81 -10.08
CA LYS A 98 -0.08 -3.23 -9.59
C LYS A 98 0.28 -2.57 -8.27
N ALA A 99 0.06 -1.26 -8.17
CA ALA A 99 0.31 -0.47 -6.97
C ALA A 99 -0.46 -1.03 -5.76
N VAL A 100 -1.73 -1.40 -5.93
CA VAL A 100 -2.58 -1.96 -4.86
C VAL A 100 -1.97 -3.22 -4.25
N PHE A 101 -1.61 -4.22 -5.07
CA PHE A 101 -1.03 -5.47 -4.56
C PHE A 101 0.36 -5.25 -3.96
N PHE A 102 1.16 -4.41 -4.62
CA PHE A 102 2.50 -4.07 -4.17
C PHE A 102 2.46 -3.39 -2.78
N LEU A 103 1.62 -2.37 -2.63
CA LEU A 103 1.44 -1.68 -1.35
C LEU A 103 0.94 -2.61 -0.24
N VAL A 104 -0.04 -3.47 -0.52
CA VAL A 104 -0.56 -4.42 0.49
C VAL A 104 0.53 -5.38 0.96
N GLY A 105 1.28 -5.97 0.05
CA GLY A 105 2.34 -6.93 0.40
C GLY A 105 3.44 -6.32 1.27
N PHE A 106 3.93 -5.14 0.87
CA PHE A 106 5.01 -4.45 1.57
C PHE A 106 4.55 -3.82 2.90
N SER A 107 3.37 -3.20 2.94
CA SER A 107 2.82 -2.62 4.16
C SER A 107 2.51 -3.69 5.21
N LEU A 108 1.89 -4.81 4.79
CA LEU A 108 1.64 -5.94 5.66
C LEU A 108 2.95 -6.48 6.23
N THR A 109 3.93 -6.78 5.35
CA THR A 109 5.23 -7.29 5.79
C THR A 109 5.91 -6.35 6.78
N THR A 110 5.81 -5.03 6.58
CA THR A 110 6.36 -4.03 7.50
C THR A 110 5.74 -4.14 8.89
N VAL A 111 4.40 -4.14 9.00
CA VAL A 111 3.72 -4.16 10.30
C VAL A 111 3.88 -5.51 11.01
N VAL A 112 3.87 -6.63 10.28
CA VAL A 112 4.04 -7.96 10.90
C VAL A 112 5.48 -8.17 11.38
N SER A 113 6.48 -7.81 10.56
CA SER A 113 7.89 -7.88 10.97
C SER A 113 8.20 -6.96 12.16
N GLY A 114 7.64 -5.75 12.18
CA GLY A 114 7.76 -4.82 13.31
C GLY A 114 7.13 -5.39 14.59
N THR A 115 6.00 -6.09 14.46
CA THR A 115 5.35 -6.78 15.59
C THR A 115 6.26 -7.85 16.19
N VAL A 116 6.89 -8.68 15.34
CA VAL A 116 7.79 -9.74 15.81
C VAL A 116 9.05 -9.15 16.47
N LEU A 117 9.63 -8.10 15.88
CA LEU A 117 10.79 -7.40 16.46
C LEU A 117 10.51 -6.84 17.87
N LEU A 118 9.25 -6.54 18.18
CA LEU A 118 8.78 -6.03 19.46
C LEU A 118 8.22 -7.10 20.40
N THR A 119 8.29 -8.38 20.03
CA THR A 119 7.76 -9.49 20.83
C THR A 119 8.91 -10.37 21.35
N PRO A 120 9.46 -10.11 22.54
CA PRO A 120 10.58 -10.88 23.11
C PRO A 120 10.27 -12.36 23.29
N GLY A 121 9.00 -12.72 23.51
CA GLY A 121 8.55 -14.10 23.69
C GLY A 121 8.76 -15.01 22.47
N LEU A 122 9.09 -14.45 21.31
CA LEU A 122 9.43 -15.19 20.09
C LEU A 122 10.95 -15.41 19.92
N GLY A 123 11.78 -14.95 20.86
CA GLY A 123 13.25 -15.10 20.79
C GLY A 123 13.94 -14.20 19.76
N LEU A 124 13.19 -13.40 19.00
CA LEU A 124 13.67 -12.50 17.93
C LEU A 124 13.43 -11.02 18.23
N GLY A 125 13.16 -10.71 19.50
CA GLY A 125 13.00 -9.33 19.94
C GLY A 125 14.33 -8.61 19.91
N TYR A 126 14.37 -7.42 19.30
CA TYR A 126 15.56 -6.56 19.31
C TYR A 126 15.82 -5.92 20.69
N GLY A 127 15.02 -6.27 21.71
CA GLY A 127 15.09 -5.67 23.04
C GLY A 127 14.44 -4.29 23.15
N PHE A 128 13.72 -3.83 22.12
CA PHE A 128 12.96 -2.58 22.16
C PHE A 128 11.68 -2.76 23.00
N ALA A 129 11.81 -2.60 24.32
CA ALA A 129 10.66 -2.52 25.23
C ALA A 129 10.51 -1.07 25.68
N GLY A 130 9.47 -0.37 25.20
CA GLY A 130 9.21 1.01 25.59
C GLY A 130 7.93 1.57 24.98
N THR A 131 7.33 2.56 25.63
CA THR A 131 6.09 3.22 25.19
C THR A 131 6.18 3.76 23.76
N TRP A 132 7.31 4.35 23.39
CA TRP A 132 7.60 4.85 22.05
C TRP A 132 7.50 3.77 20.97
N SER A 133 7.95 2.55 21.26
CA SER A 133 7.94 1.43 20.32
C SER A 133 6.56 0.83 20.14
N GLY A 134 5.79 0.74 21.23
CA GLY A 134 4.38 0.42 21.17
C GLY A 134 3.58 1.46 20.38
N LEU A 135 3.88 2.76 20.55
CA LEU A 135 3.22 3.83 19.80
C LEU A 135 3.55 3.79 18.32
N ALA A 136 4.82 3.62 17.95
CA ALA A 136 5.22 3.48 16.55
C ALA A 136 4.54 2.26 15.88
N LEU A 137 4.47 1.13 16.59
CA LEU A 137 3.79 -0.07 16.10
C LEU A 137 2.28 0.14 15.96
N ALA A 138 1.64 0.76 16.96
CA ALA A 138 0.21 1.07 16.93
C ALA A 138 -0.13 2.02 15.77
N LEU A 139 0.69 3.05 15.54
CA LEU A 139 0.54 3.94 14.40
C LEU A 139 0.79 3.22 13.07
N GLY A 140 1.77 2.32 13.00
CA GLY A 140 2.02 1.50 11.81
C GLY A 140 0.83 0.61 11.44
N TRP A 141 0.26 -0.12 12.41
CA TRP A 141 -0.96 -0.91 12.21
C TRP A 141 -2.18 -0.04 11.89
N GLY A 142 -2.31 1.11 12.56
CA GLY A 142 -3.36 2.08 12.28
C GLY A 142 -3.29 2.61 10.85
N LEU A 143 -2.08 2.93 10.38
CA LEU A 143 -1.84 3.40 9.02
C LEU A 143 -2.06 2.30 7.98
N PHE A 144 -1.66 1.05 8.27
CA PHE A 144 -1.98 -0.10 7.41
C PHE A 144 -3.50 -0.30 7.26
N ALA A 145 -4.23 -0.29 8.38
CA ALA A 145 -5.68 -0.43 8.37
C ALA A 145 -6.37 0.76 7.66
N PHE A 146 -5.89 1.98 7.91
CA PHE A 146 -6.33 3.18 7.22
C PHE A 146 -6.09 3.07 5.71
N GLY A 147 -4.91 2.61 5.29
CA GLY A 147 -4.51 2.40 3.90
C GLY A 147 -5.46 1.47 3.13
N LEU A 148 -5.83 0.36 3.76
CA LEU A 148 -6.83 -0.59 3.24
C LEU A 148 -8.24 0.01 3.18
N ALA A 149 -8.61 0.83 4.16
CA ALA A 149 -9.97 1.34 4.30
C ALA A 149 -10.25 2.58 3.43
N VAL A 150 -9.28 3.49 3.29
CA VAL A 150 -9.50 4.83 2.72
C VAL A 150 -8.80 4.99 1.36
N PRO A 151 -7.45 5.06 1.24
CA PRO A 151 -6.80 5.24 -0.06
C PRO A 151 -7.12 4.13 -1.06
N HIS A 152 -7.11 2.86 -0.63
CA HIS A 152 -7.47 1.76 -1.52
C HIS A 152 -8.88 1.91 -2.08
N ARG A 153 -9.84 2.36 -1.27
CA ARG A 153 -11.19 2.61 -1.74
C ARG A 153 -11.23 3.78 -2.71
N LEU A 154 -10.54 4.89 -2.41
CA LEU A 154 -10.48 6.05 -3.31
C LEU A 154 -9.84 5.71 -4.66
N GLN A 155 -8.72 4.97 -4.65
CA GLN A 155 -8.03 4.51 -5.86
C GLN A 155 -8.88 3.56 -6.69
N LEU A 156 -9.57 2.61 -6.06
CA LEU A 156 -10.48 1.70 -6.76
C LEU A 156 -11.71 2.44 -7.29
N SER A 157 -12.26 3.39 -6.53
CA SER A 157 -13.36 4.23 -7.01
C SER A 157 -12.96 5.05 -8.23
N ALA A 158 -11.79 5.70 -8.21
CA ALA A 158 -11.26 6.42 -9.38
C ALA A 158 -11.05 5.49 -10.58
N TYR A 159 -10.48 4.31 -10.34
CA TYR A 159 -10.24 3.30 -11.38
C TYR A 159 -11.55 2.84 -12.04
N TYR A 160 -12.55 2.47 -11.25
CA TYR A 160 -13.84 2.01 -11.77
C TYR A 160 -14.67 3.12 -12.41
N GLU A 161 -14.58 4.36 -11.91
CA GLU A 161 -15.22 5.53 -12.53
C GLU A 161 -14.61 5.83 -13.91
N THR A 162 -13.28 5.72 -14.03
CA THR A 162 -12.58 5.90 -15.32
C THR A 162 -12.96 4.83 -16.35
N LEU A 163 -13.26 3.61 -15.89
CA LEU A 163 -13.73 2.51 -16.75
C LEU A 163 -15.23 2.57 -17.07
N SER A 164 -15.98 3.51 -16.48
CA SER A 164 -17.42 3.59 -16.70
C SER A 164 -17.76 4.09 -18.11
N SER A 165 -18.97 3.75 -18.58
CA SER A 165 -19.44 4.15 -19.91
C SER A 165 -19.74 5.65 -20.04
N ASP A 166 -19.84 6.36 -18.92
CA ASP A 166 -20.09 7.80 -18.85
C ASP A 166 -19.31 8.40 -17.65
N PRO A 167 -17.99 8.59 -17.77
CA PRO A 167 -17.16 9.08 -16.67
C PRO A 167 -17.52 10.50 -16.23
N ASP A 168 -17.82 10.68 -14.94
CA ASP A 168 -18.11 12.01 -14.39
C ASP A 168 -16.82 12.75 -13.97
N ALA A 169 -16.43 13.74 -14.77
CA ALA A 169 -15.24 14.56 -14.52
C ALA A 169 -15.28 15.26 -13.14
N SER A 170 -16.45 15.66 -12.66
CA SER A 170 -16.59 16.34 -11.36
C SER A 170 -16.36 15.39 -10.19
N ARG A 171 -16.75 14.12 -10.33
CA ARG A 171 -16.46 13.06 -9.35
C ARG A 171 -14.98 12.71 -9.32
N LEU A 172 -14.35 12.60 -10.49
CA LEU A 172 -12.92 12.31 -10.60
C LEU A 172 -12.09 13.41 -9.93
N GLU A 173 -12.39 14.68 -10.19
CA GLU A 173 -11.71 15.82 -9.56
C GLU A 173 -11.89 15.81 -8.03
N ALA A 174 -13.11 15.50 -7.54
CA ALA A 174 -13.37 15.39 -6.11
C ALA A 174 -12.62 14.22 -5.46
N ILE A 175 -12.46 13.10 -6.15
CA ILE A 175 -11.67 11.96 -5.68
C ILE A 175 -10.18 12.32 -5.66
N GLU A 176 -9.68 13.00 -6.69
CA GLU A 176 -8.28 13.43 -6.76
C GLU A 176 -7.90 14.37 -5.61
N LYS A 177 -8.73 15.39 -5.34
CA LYS A 177 -8.53 16.30 -4.19
C LYS A 177 -8.48 15.54 -2.86
N LYS A 178 -9.37 14.57 -2.66
CA LYS A 178 -9.37 13.71 -1.46
C LYS A 178 -8.11 12.86 -1.40
N ASN A 179 -7.70 12.27 -2.52
CA ASN A 179 -6.52 11.42 -2.59
C ASN A 179 -5.24 12.19 -2.25
N LEU A 180 -5.14 13.45 -2.68
CA LEU A 180 -4.02 14.32 -2.32
C LEU A 180 -3.95 14.61 -0.81
N VAL A 181 -5.09 14.96 -0.19
CA VAL A 181 -5.15 15.21 1.27
C VAL A 181 -4.82 13.95 2.05
N VAL A 182 -5.35 12.80 1.63
CA VAL A 182 -5.09 11.50 2.24
C VAL A 182 -3.61 11.14 2.11
N GLY A 183 -3.02 11.29 0.93
CA GLY A 183 -1.59 11.00 0.71
C GLY A 183 -0.67 11.89 1.55
N LEU A 184 -1.00 13.19 1.69
CA LEU A 184 -0.24 14.10 2.56
C LEU A 184 -0.35 13.69 4.04
N PHE A 185 -1.53 13.26 4.48
CA PHE A 185 -1.72 12.74 5.83
C PHE A 185 -0.89 11.46 6.05
N GLU A 186 -0.94 10.50 5.14
CA GLU A 186 -0.14 9.26 5.24
C GLU A 186 1.36 9.56 5.29
N ALA A 187 1.83 10.47 4.44
CA ALA A 187 3.21 10.95 4.42
C ALA A 187 3.62 11.57 5.77
N ALA A 188 2.80 12.45 6.33
CA ALA A 188 3.07 13.08 7.61
C ALA A 188 3.07 12.06 8.76
N THR A 189 2.12 11.11 8.77
CA THR A 189 2.09 10.02 9.74
C THR A 189 3.33 9.15 9.65
N MET A 190 3.75 8.78 8.45
CA MET A 190 4.98 8.00 8.24
C MET A 190 6.23 8.72 8.75
N LEU A 191 6.37 10.03 8.48
CA LEU A 191 7.45 10.84 9.03
C LEU A 191 7.41 10.86 10.57
N GLY A 192 6.21 10.97 11.16
CA GLY A 192 6.01 10.86 12.60
C GLY A 192 6.44 9.50 13.15
N ILE A 193 6.09 8.41 12.47
CA ILE A 193 6.54 7.05 12.82
C ILE A 193 8.07 6.97 12.76
N ILE A 194 8.71 7.48 11.71
CA ILE A 194 10.18 7.50 11.61
C ILE A 194 10.79 8.28 12.77
N VAL A 195 10.24 9.45 13.14
CA VAL A 195 10.72 10.22 14.30
C VAL A 195 10.59 9.42 15.59
N LEU A 196 9.44 8.79 15.83
CA LEU A 196 9.25 7.87 16.97
C LEU A 196 10.27 6.73 16.94
N MET A 197 10.59 6.23 15.75
CA MET A 197 11.61 5.21 15.56
C MET A 197 13.04 5.72 15.77
N THR A 198 13.31 7.01 15.55
CA THR A 198 14.62 7.62 15.84
C THR A 198 14.77 8.07 17.29
N GLY A 199 13.66 8.33 18.00
CA GLY A 199 13.65 8.50 19.46
C GLY A 199 14.29 7.30 20.17
N PHE A 200 14.21 6.10 19.56
CA PHE A 200 14.92 4.89 19.97
C PHE A 200 16.45 5.02 19.98
N ARG A 201 17.04 5.93 19.20
CA ARG A 201 18.50 6.09 19.11
C ARG A 201 19.07 7.09 20.10
N LEU A 202 18.24 7.99 20.65
CA LEU A 202 18.68 9.08 21.54
C LEU A 202 18.41 8.81 23.04
N GLY A 203 17.74 7.70 23.39
CA GLY A 203 17.61 7.25 24.77
C GLY A 203 16.71 8.11 25.67
N VAL A 204 15.78 8.86 25.07
CA VAL A 204 14.71 9.64 25.76
C VAL A 204 13.39 8.87 25.81
#